data_AF-A0AAD5MXV9-F1
#
_entry.id   AF-A0AAD5MXV9-F1
#
_cell.length_a   1.000
_cell.length_b   1.000
_cell.length_c   1.000
_cell.angle_alpha   90.00
_cell.angle_beta   90.00
_cell.angle_gamma   90.00
#
_symmetry.space_group_name_H-M   'P 1'
#
loop_
_entity.id
_entity.type
_entity.pdbx_description
1 polymer ?
#
loop_
_entity_poly.entity_id
_entity_poly.type
_entity_poly.pdbx_seq_one_letter_code
_entity_poly.pdbx_strand_id
1 'polypeptide(L)'
;MEYEEVNLKGSVEELMKDEKIDIEDPVKESNLIAIAFAVLAILITIVFLLYRSLKSRADTILLIGLSDSGKTRIFAKIANKNNEPVTYTSFQENIMDIDVKGAQLKLVDFPGAERLRKQLVEKWLKKGRSSLRGIVFVVDSSTFSKRSRDVAEFLYDVILESGKKIPVVVVCNKQDHELSKSSQVIRASLEKEIGLINRTRAAALSSTDGSSVSRTLTNTGDKFTWSDLPTVVDFIECCAVNGTSVGLEALRSWIEQ
;
A
#
# COMPACT_ATOMS: atom_id res chain seq x y z
N MET A 1 -63.22 -13.64 -84.17
CA MET A 1 -62.93 -12.81 -82.98
C MET A 1 -62.80 -13.78 -81.83
N GLU A 2 -61.87 -13.49 -80.92
CA GLU A 2 -61.78 -14.03 -79.58
C GLU A 2 -60.91 -15.30 -79.35
N TYR A 3 -59.92 -15.09 -78.47
CA TYR A 3 -59.17 -16.03 -77.62
C TYR A 3 -57.95 -16.77 -78.18
N GLU A 4 -56.77 -16.16 -78.00
CA GLU A 4 -55.66 -16.81 -77.26
C GLU A 4 -54.69 -15.77 -76.68
N GLU A 5 -55.23 -14.84 -75.87
CA GLU A 5 -54.47 -13.85 -75.09
C GLU A 5 -54.12 -14.38 -73.68
N VAL A 6 -54.13 -15.71 -73.50
CA VAL A 6 -54.01 -16.38 -72.20
C VAL A 6 -52.74 -17.24 -72.16
N ASN A 7 -51.56 -16.59 -72.12
CA ASN A 7 -50.41 -17.18 -71.43
C ASN A 7 -49.20 -16.24 -71.22
N LEU A 8 -49.20 -15.04 -71.80
CA LEU A 8 -48.04 -14.15 -71.63
C LEU A 8 -48.00 -13.48 -70.24
N LYS A 9 -49.17 -13.19 -69.64
CA LYS A 9 -49.23 -12.52 -68.33
C LYS A 9 -48.70 -13.39 -67.18
N GLY A 10 -49.04 -14.69 -67.18
CA GLY A 10 -48.59 -15.62 -66.14
C GLY A 10 -47.09 -15.88 -66.17
N SER A 11 -46.52 -16.05 -67.37
CA SER A 11 -45.09 -16.32 -67.52
C SER A 11 -44.21 -15.09 -67.22
N VAL A 12 -44.71 -13.88 -67.45
CA VAL A 12 -44.00 -12.63 -67.07
C VAL A 12 -44.11 -12.36 -65.57
N GLU A 13 -45.24 -12.69 -64.92
CA GLU A 13 -45.37 -12.60 -63.45
C GLU A 13 -44.52 -13.63 -62.70
N GLU A 14 -44.27 -14.80 -63.29
CA GLU A 14 -43.43 -15.84 -62.70
C GLU A 14 -41.94 -15.52 -62.82
N LEU A 15 -41.51 -14.91 -63.94
CA LEU A 15 -40.12 -14.43 -64.14
C LEU A 15 -39.76 -13.18 -63.33
N MET A 16 -40.75 -12.37 -62.91
CA MET A 16 -40.51 -11.20 -62.03
C MET A 16 -40.53 -11.55 -60.54
N LYS A 17 -40.80 -12.81 -60.16
CA LYS A 17 -40.89 -13.23 -58.76
C LYS A 17 -39.56 -13.69 -58.17
N ASP A 18 -38.60 -14.09 -59.01
CA ASP A 18 -37.32 -14.67 -58.60
C ASP A 18 -36.16 -13.66 -58.51
N GLU A 19 -36.40 -12.36 -58.75
CA GLU A 19 -35.38 -11.31 -58.61
C GLU A 19 -35.75 -10.30 -57.52
N LYS A 20 -36.26 -10.79 -56.39
CA LYS A 20 -36.11 -10.06 -55.12
C LYS A 20 -34.69 -10.31 -54.60
N ILE A 21 -33.74 -9.57 -55.16
CA ILE A 21 -32.48 -9.33 -54.46
C ILE A 21 -32.89 -8.63 -53.16
N ASP A 22 -32.74 -9.32 -52.02
CA ASP A 22 -32.80 -8.69 -50.71
C ASP A 22 -31.65 -7.68 -50.66
N ILE A 23 -31.91 -6.46 -51.13
CA ILE A 23 -31.05 -5.32 -50.89
C ILE A 23 -31.24 -5.04 -49.41
N GLU A 24 -30.41 -5.65 -48.56
CA GLU A 24 -30.28 -5.19 -47.19
C GLU A 24 -29.97 -3.69 -47.26
N ASP A 25 -30.91 -2.87 -46.78
CA ASP A 25 -30.82 -1.43 -46.87
C ASP A 25 -29.44 -0.99 -46.34
N PRO A 26 -28.57 -0.37 -47.16
CA PRO A 26 -27.23 0.04 -46.71
C PRO A 26 -27.30 1.03 -45.54
N VAL A 27 -28.45 1.71 -45.40
CA VAL A 27 -28.78 2.59 -44.27
C VAL A 27 -28.96 1.78 -42.97
N LYS A 28 -29.53 0.58 -43.03
CA LYS A 28 -29.80 -0.27 -41.87
C LYS A 28 -28.51 -0.90 -41.34
N GLU A 29 -27.62 -1.35 -42.21
CA GLU A 29 -26.29 -1.85 -41.82
C GLU A 29 -25.43 -0.73 -41.19
N SER A 30 -25.43 0.47 -41.76
CA SER A 30 -24.75 1.64 -41.19
C SER A 30 -25.24 1.97 -39.79
N ASN A 31 -26.55 1.85 -39.54
CA ASN A 31 -27.14 2.10 -38.22
C ASN A 31 -26.76 1.01 -37.21
N LEU A 32 -26.70 -0.27 -37.62
CA LEU A 32 -26.26 -1.36 -36.76
C LEU A 32 -24.80 -1.21 -36.35
N ILE A 33 -23.93 -0.83 -37.29
CA ILE A 33 -22.51 -0.56 -37.02
C ILE A 33 -22.37 0.63 -36.06
N ALA A 34 -23.12 1.72 -36.28
CA ALA A 34 -23.11 2.88 -35.38
C ALA A 34 -23.58 2.53 -33.96
N ILE A 35 -24.64 1.72 -33.83
CA ILE A 35 -25.13 1.24 -32.53
C ILE A 35 -24.08 0.35 -31.85
N ALA A 36 -23.41 -0.54 -32.59
CA ALA A 36 -22.36 -1.39 -32.05
C ALA A 36 -21.17 -0.57 -31.50
N PHE A 37 -20.72 0.46 -32.23
CA PHE A 37 -19.68 1.37 -31.75
C PHE A 37 -20.11 2.18 -30.52
N ALA A 38 -21.36 2.65 -30.48
CA ALA A 38 -21.90 3.37 -29.32
C ALA A 38 -21.94 2.47 -28.08
N VAL A 39 -22.41 1.23 -28.21
CA VAL A 39 -22.43 0.24 -27.11
C VAL A 39 -21.02 -0.09 -26.64
N LEU A 40 -20.06 -0.27 -27.57
CA LEU A 40 -18.67 -0.53 -27.23
C LEU A 40 -18.03 0.64 -26.48
N ALA A 41 -18.27 1.88 -26.91
CA ALA A 41 -17.77 3.08 -26.23
C ALA A 41 -18.33 3.20 -24.80
N ILE A 42 -19.61 2.89 -24.60
CA ILE A 42 -20.24 2.87 -23.28
C ILE A 42 -19.62 1.77 -22.41
N LEU A 43 -19.41 0.56 -22.94
CA LEU A 43 -18.76 -0.54 -22.23
C LEU A 43 -17.33 -0.17 -21.80
N ILE A 44 -16.53 0.40 -22.71
CA ILE A 44 -15.17 0.86 -22.40
C ILE A 44 -15.19 1.93 -21.31
N THR A 45 -16.15 2.87 -21.37
CA THR A 45 -16.29 3.94 -20.37
C THR A 45 -16.66 3.36 -19.01
N ILE A 46 -17.60 2.40 -18.94
CA ILE A 46 -17.97 1.72 -17.69
C ILE A 46 -16.78 0.95 -17.14
N VAL A 47 -16.06 0.18 -17.96
CA VAL A 47 -14.85 -0.56 -17.53
C VAL A 47 -13.78 0.42 -17.04
N PHE A 48 -13.57 1.55 -17.71
CA PHE A 48 -12.63 2.58 -17.28
C PHE A 48 -13.03 3.24 -15.96
N LEU A 49 -14.31 3.56 -15.76
CA LEU A 49 -14.82 4.12 -14.52
C LEU A 49 -14.76 3.11 -13.36
N LEU A 50 -15.08 1.84 -13.61
CA LEU A 50 -14.91 0.76 -12.63
C LEU A 50 -13.44 0.55 -12.30
N TYR A 51 -12.56 0.52 -13.30
CA TYR A 51 -11.11 0.40 -13.09
C TYR A 51 -10.55 1.57 -12.27
N ARG A 52 -11.04 2.79 -12.52
CA ARG A 52 -10.65 4.00 -11.77
C ARG A 52 -11.22 4.01 -10.35
N SER A 53 -12.46 3.56 -10.16
CA SER A 53 -13.14 3.45 -8.86
C SER A 53 -12.51 2.37 -7.96
N LEU A 54 -12.13 1.25 -8.56
CA LEU A 54 -11.45 0.14 -7.87
C LEU A 54 -10.00 0.47 -7.48
N LYS A 55 -9.39 1.46 -8.13
CA LYS A 55 -8.05 1.94 -7.77
C LYS A 55 -8.15 2.86 -6.56
N SER A 56 -8.39 2.27 -5.39
CA SER A 56 -8.21 2.94 -4.10
C SER A 56 -6.81 3.52 -4.04
N ARG A 57 -6.71 4.84 -3.83
CA ARG A 57 -5.42 5.48 -3.61
C ARG A 57 -4.96 5.11 -2.22
N ALA A 58 -3.77 4.51 -2.13
CA ALA A 58 -3.11 4.36 -0.85
C ALA A 58 -2.90 5.75 -0.23
N ASP A 59 -3.59 6.03 0.87
CA ASP A 59 -3.69 7.33 1.52
C ASP A 59 -3.16 7.29 2.96
N THR A 60 -2.84 6.11 3.49
CA THR A 60 -2.58 5.91 4.93
C THR A 60 -1.08 5.82 5.23
N ILE A 61 -0.60 6.66 6.15
CA ILE A 61 0.74 6.59 6.75
C ILE A 61 0.63 6.06 8.18
N LEU A 62 1.29 4.95 8.45
CA LEU A 62 1.19 4.23 9.72
C LEU A 62 2.43 4.44 10.59
N LEU A 63 2.25 5.04 11.77
CA LEU A 63 3.29 5.24 12.79
C LEU A 63 3.24 4.09 13.78
N ILE A 64 4.34 3.34 13.83
CA ILE A 64 4.51 2.16 14.68
C ILE A 64 5.92 2.11 15.26
N GLY A 65 6.17 1.21 16.20
CA GLY A 65 7.41 1.11 16.97
C GLY A 65 7.13 0.82 18.44
N LEU A 66 8.16 0.47 19.21
CA LEU A 66 8.02 0.09 20.62
C LEU A 66 7.38 1.21 21.46
N SER A 67 6.75 0.84 22.57
CA SER A 67 6.28 1.80 23.57
C SER A 67 7.40 2.77 23.97
N ASP A 68 7.02 4.02 24.20
CA ASP A 68 7.94 5.12 24.54
C ASP A 68 8.95 5.51 23.43
N SER A 69 8.78 5.05 22.18
CA SER A 69 9.63 5.53 21.07
C SER A 69 9.34 6.97 20.61
N GLY A 70 8.24 7.57 21.07
CA GLY A 70 7.84 8.94 20.73
C GLY A 70 6.87 9.07 19.55
N LYS A 71 6.26 7.97 19.09
CA LYS A 71 5.24 7.95 18.02
C LYS A 71 4.16 9.02 18.19
N THR A 72 3.51 9.06 19.35
CA THR A 72 2.41 10.00 19.62
C THR A 72 2.87 11.45 19.61
N ARG A 73 4.09 11.74 20.05
CA ARG A 73 4.66 13.09 19.97
C ARG A 73 4.95 13.51 18.52
N ILE A 74 5.48 12.58 17.71
CA ILE A 74 5.68 12.79 16.27
C ILE A 74 4.32 12.99 15.58
N PHE A 75 3.35 12.11 15.83
CA PHE A 75 1.99 12.18 15.31
C PHE A 75 1.39 13.56 15.52
N ALA A 76 1.45 14.04 16.77
CA ALA A 76 0.91 15.33 17.13
C ALA A 76 1.65 16.52 16.52
N LYS A 77 2.98 16.45 16.36
CA LYS A 77 3.75 17.51 15.69
C LYS A 77 3.49 17.56 14.19
N ILE A 78 3.22 16.42 13.57
CA ILE A 78 2.81 16.38 12.16
C ILE A 78 1.40 16.94 12.02
N ALA A 79 0.49 16.52 12.90
CA ALA A 79 -0.89 16.99 13.01
C ALA A 79 -1.02 18.50 13.25
N ASN A 80 -0.34 19.00 14.28
CA ASN A 80 -0.37 20.38 14.69
C ASN A 80 0.98 21.00 14.36
N LYS A 81 1.03 21.89 13.35
CA LYS A 81 2.25 22.65 13.05
C LYS A 81 2.81 23.39 14.28
N ASN A 82 2.00 23.71 15.31
CA ASN A 82 2.38 24.61 16.40
C ASN A 82 1.96 24.22 17.85
N ASN A 83 1.44 23.03 18.17
CA ASN A 83 1.04 22.72 19.56
C ASN A 83 1.39 21.28 19.99
N GLU A 84 1.80 21.13 21.26
CA GLU A 84 2.03 19.82 21.89
C GLU A 84 0.70 19.04 22.03
N PRO A 85 0.71 17.71 21.86
CA PRO A 85 -0.47 16.90 22.15
C PRO A 85 -0.68 16.79 23.66
N VAL A 86 -1.93 16.96 24.08
CA VAL A 86 -2.42 16.29 25.29
C VAL A 86 -2.82 14.88 24.86
N THR A 87 -2.03 13.86 25.17
CA THR A 87 -2.42 12.47 24.87
C THR A 87 -2.07 11.53 26.01
N TYR A 88 -3.11 10.82 26.47
CA TYR A 88 -3.02 9.64 27.33
C TYR A 88 -2.78 8.39 26.48
N THR A 89 -2.18 7.36 27.07
CA THR A 89 -1.87 6.08 26.39
C THR A 89 -3.16 5.35 25.99
N SER A 90 -3.62 5.56 24.76
CA SER A 90 -4.88 5.02 24.24
C SER A 90 -4.77 3.50 24.00
N PHE A 91 -5.79 2.76 24.46
CA PHE A 91 -6.02 1.36 24.09
C PHE A 91 -6.46 1.19 22.62
N GLN A 92 -6.56 2.29 21.88
CA GLN A 92 -7.01 2.41 20.48
C GLN A 92 -6.03 3.31 19.72
N GLU A 93 -5.90 3.10 18.41
CA GLU A 93 -5.09 3.96 17.53
C GLU A 93 -5.68 5.37 17.37
N ASN A 94 -4.80 6.36 17.23
CA ASN A 94 -5.21 7.73 16.88
C ASN A 94 -5.15 7.87 15.36
N ILE A 95 -6.19 8.44 14.75
CA ILE A 95 -6.28 8.65 13.30
C ILE A 95 -6.55 10.13 13.05
N MET A 96 -5.83 10.71 12.08
CA MET A 96 -6.05 12.10 11.66
C MET A 96 -5.87 12.25 10.16
N ASP A 97 -6.73 13.04 9.53
CA ASP A 97 -6.56 13.46 8.15
C ASP A 97 -5.59 14.65 8.08
N ILE A 98 -4.60 14.58 7.19
CA ILE A 98 -3.59 15.60 6.94
C ILE A 98 -3.59 15.97 5.45
N ASP A 99 -3.42 17.26 5.16
CA ASP A 99 -3.22 17.73 3.79
C ASP A 99 -1.71 17.81 3.49
N VAL A 100 -1.29 17.05 2.49
CA VAL A 100 0.10 17.01 2.02
C VAL A 100 0.11 17.33 0.53
N LYS A 101 0.55 18.54 0.17
CA LYS A 101 0.60 19.05 -1.22
C LYS A 101 -0.76 18.94 -1.96
N GLY A 102 -1.87 19.16 -1.26
CA GLY A 102 -3.22 19.07 -1.82
C GLY A 102 -3.77 17.64 -1.90
N ALA A 103 -3.02 16.63 -1.44
CA ALA A 103 -3.50 15.27 -1.26
C ALA A 103 -3.90 15.04 0.20
N GLN A 104 -5.11 14.52 0.42
CA GLN A 104 -5.59 14.12 1.73
C GLN A 104 -5.00 12.75 2.09
N LEU A 105 -4.25 12.69 3.18
CA LEU A 105 -3.66 11.46 3.73
C LEU A 105 -4.17 11.21 5.14
N LYS A 106 -4.19 9.95 5.55
CA LYS A 106 -4.50 9.52 6.92
C LYS A 106 -3.22 9.21 7.66
N LEU A 107 -2.95 9.94 8.73
CA LEU A 107 -1.91 9.62 9.69
C LEU A 107 -2.50 8.73 10.78
N VAL A 108 -1.85 7.62 11.09
CA VAL A 108 -2.31 6.67 12.11
C VAL A 108 -1.20 6.43 13.12
N ASP A 109 -1.42 6.78 14.39
CA ASP A 109 -0.55 6.41 15.51
C ASP A 109 -1.06 5.15 16.18
N PHE A 110 -0.32 4.05 16.04
CA PHE A 110 -0.70 2.76 16.62
C PHE A 110 0.05 2.49 17.94
N PRO A 111 -0.64 2.02 19.00
CA PRO A 111 -0.01 1.72 20.29
C PRO A 111 1.16 0.73 20.19
N GLY A 112 2.27 1.06 20.86
CA GLY A 112 3.51 0.26 20.80
C GLY A 112 3.57 -0.95 21.75
N ALA A 113 2.52 -1.19 22.55
CA ALA A 113 2.50 -2.27 23.54
C ALA A 113 2.45 -3.64 22.84
N GLU A 114 3.28 -4.58 23.29
CA GLU A 114 3.44 -5.88 22.65
C GLU A 114 2.12 -6.65 22.47
N ARG A 115 1.24 -6.61 23.48
CA ARG A 115 -0.09 -7.24 23.45
C ARG A 115 -0.99 -6.76 22.29
N LEU A 116 -0.72 -5.59 21.71
CA LEU A 116 -1.49 -5.00 20.62
C LEU A 116 -0.89 -5.27 19.22
N ARG A 117 0.31 -5.86 19.13
CA ARG A 117 0.97 -6.15 17.84
C ARG A 117 0.17 -7.13 16.96
N LYS A 118 -0.55 -8.09 17.55
CA LYS A 118 -1.45 -8.98 16.78
C LYS A 118 -2.57 -8.18 16.10
N GLN A 119 -3.17 -7.23 16.82
CA GLN A 119 -4.20 -6.34 16.27
C GLN A 119 -3.62 -5.44 15.15
N LEU A 120 -2.40 -4.91 15.32
CA LEU A 120 -1.70 -4.16 14.27
C LEU A 120 -1.60 -4.96 12.97
N VAL A 121 -1.09 -6.20 13.06
CA VAL A 121 -0.89 -7.07 11.89
C VAL A 121 -2.22 -7.36 11.21
N GLU A 122 -3.23 -7.81 11.96
CA GLU A 122 -4.52 -8.18 11.37
C GLU A 122 -5.26 -6.99 10.77
N LYS A 123 -5.30 -5.86 11.48
CA LYS A 123 -6.05 -4.67 11.05
C LYS A 123 -5.35 -3.93 9.92
N TRP A 124 -4.07 -3.61 10.08
CA TRP A 124 -3.38 -2.68 9.18
C TRP A 124 -2.49 -3.39 8.17
N LEU A 125 -1.71 -4.38 8.58
CA LEU A 125 -0.73 -5.03 7.68
C LEU A 125 -1.36 -6.12 6.80
N LYS A 126 -2.53 -6.66 7.17
CA LYS A 126 -3.29 -7.64 6.38
C LYS A 126 -4.54 -7.02 5.74
N LYS A 127 -5.56 -6.67 6.53
CA LYS A 127 -6.84 -6.17 6.01
C LYS A 127 -6.72 -4.78 5.37
N GLY A 128 -6.02 -3.86 6.04
CA GLY A 128 -5.79 -2.48 5.57
C GLY A 128 -4.61 -2.31 4.61
N ARG A 129 -3.94 -3.40 4.19
CA ARG A 129 -2.68 -3.33 3.43
C ARG A 129 -2.79 -2.47 2.16
N SER A 130 -3.93 -2.53 1.47
CA SER A 130 -4.16 -1.79 0.23
C SER A 130 -4.31 -0.28 0.41
N SER A 131 -4.61 0.20 1.63
CA SER A 131 -4.69 1.65 1.92
C SER A 131 -3.36 2.23 2.37
N LEU A 132 -2.38 1.40 2.74
CA LEU A 132 -1.09 1.84 3.24
C LEU A 132 -0.23 2.44 2.13
N ARG A 133 0.05 3.73 2.24
CA ARG A 133 0.99 4.47 1.40
C ARG A 133 2.43 4.31 1.90
N GLY A 134 2.63 4.18 3.21
CA GLY A 134 3.94 4.04 3.82
C GLY A 134 3.88 3.75 5.31
N ILE A 135 4.98 3.21 5.85
CA ILE A 135 5.11 2.88 7.27
C ILE A 135 6.28 3.67 7.87
N VAL A 136 6.00 4.36 8.95
CA VAL A 136 6.97 5.11 9.76
C VAL A 136 7.26 4.28 11.02
N PHE A 137 8.41 3.62 11.05
CA PHE A 137 8.83 2.81 12.18
C PHE A 137 9.75 3.63 13.11
N VAL A 138 9.21 4.06 14.25
CA VAL A 138 9.87 4.97 15.19
C VAL A 138 10.68 4.19 16.22
N VAL A 139 11.97 4.50 16.30
CA VAL A 139 12.95 3.95 17.23
C VAL A 139 13.40 5.02 18.20
N ASP A 140 13.48 4.68 19.48
CA ASP A 140 14.16 5.52 20.47
C ASP A 140 15.67 5.27 20.40
N SER A 141 16.40 6.26 19.90
CA SER A 141 17.84 6.15 19.68
C SER A 141 18.64 6.15 20.98
N SER A 142 18.11 6.73 22.06
CA SER A 142 18.78 6.86 23.36
C SER A 142 18.78 5.54 24.14
N THR A 143 17.77 4.69 23.92
CA THR A 143 17.63 3.38 24.59
C THR A 143 17.91 2.20 23.67
N PHE A 144 18.29 2.46 22.41
CA PHE A 144 18.44 1.44 21.38
C PHE A 144 19.40 0.31 21.78
N SER A 145 20.55 0.62 22.39
CA SER A 145 21.52 -0.40 22.80
C SER A 145 20.96 -1.48 23.75
N LYS A 146 19.92 -1.16 24.53
CA LYS A 146 19.27 -2.11 25.46
C LYS A 146 18.09 -2.84 24.84
N ARG A 147 17.53 -2.31 23.73
CA ARG A 147 16.29 -2.79 23.12
C ARG A 147 16.46 -3.22 21.66
N SER A 148 17.69 -3.32 21.15
CA SER A 148 17.98 -3.59 19.73
C SER A 148 17.26 -4.85 19.23
N ARG A 149 17.26 -5.91 20.02
CA ARG A 149 16.58 -7.17 19.70
C ARG A 149 15.07 -7.01 19.57
N ASP A 150 14.42 -6.40 20.56
CA ASP A 150 12.96 -6.18 20.53
C ASP A 150 12.54 -5.26 19.37
N VAL A 151 13.38 -4.27 19.06
CA VAL A 151 13.19 -3.37 17.91
C VAL A 151 13.33 -4.16 16.61
N ALA A 152 14.36 -4.99 16.48
CA ALA A 152 14.62 -5.80 15.30
C ALA A 152 13.52 -6.85 15.07
N GLU A 153 13.10 -7.58 16.10
CA GLU A 153 12.00 -8.55 16.02
C GLU A 153 10.70 -7.88 15.58
N PHE A 154 10.39 -6.70 16.13
CA PHE A 154 9.17 -5.99 15.72
C PHE A 154 9.27 -5.45 14.28
N LEU A 155 10.39 -4.83 13.90
CA LEU A 155 10.60 -4.36 12.52
C LEU A 155 10.56 -5.51 11.52
N TYR A 156 11.13 -6.66 11.88
CA TYR A 156 11.11 -7.88 11.06
C TYR A 156 9.68 -8.29 10.73
N ASP A 157 8.82 -8.43 11.75
CA ASP A 157 7.43 -8.83 11.56
C ASP A 157 6.64 -7.77 10.75
N VAL A 158 6.95 -6.49 10.93
CA VAL A 158 6.34 -5.40 10.14
C VAL A 158 6.69 -5.51 8.66
N ILE A 159 7.98 -5.64 8.32
CA ILE A 159 8.42 -5.72 6.92
C ILE A 159 7.88 -7.02 6.30
N LEU A 160 7.89 -8.11 7.06
CA LEU A 160 7.34 -9.39 6.65
C LEU A 160 5.85 -9.27 6.31
N GLU A 161 5.04 -8.67 7.18
CA GLU A 161 3.58 -8.66 7.02
C GLU A 161 3.04 -7.51 6.13
N SER A 162 3.76 -6.39 6.03
CA SER A 162 3.37 -5.25 5.18
C SER A 162 3.39 -5.58 3.68
N GLY A 163 4.31 -6.44 3.25
CA GLY A 163 4.40 -6.89 1.87
C GLY A 163 5.31 -6.02 0.99
N LYS A 164 5.70 -6.58 -0.16
CA LYS A 164 6.86 -6.17 -0.97
C LYS A 164 6.80 -4.78 -1.64
N LYS A 165 5.79 -3.95 -1.39
CA LYS A 165 5.57 -2.68 -2.12
C LYS A 165 5.41 -1.47 -1.23
N ILE A 166 5.28 -1.65 0.08
CA ILE A 166 5.02 -0.55 1.00
C ILE A 166 6.38 0.02 1.44
N PRO A 167 6.68 1.30 1.17
CA PRO A 167 7.88 1.96 1.66
C PRO A 167 7.89 2.00 3.19
N VAL A 168 9.06 1.76 3.77
CA VAL A 168 9.27 1.82 5.23
C VAL A 168 10.40 2.79 5.51
N VAL A 169 10.16 3.73 6.42
CA VAL A 169 11.21 4.59 6.99
C VAL A 169 11.39 4.27 8.46
N VAL A 170 12.64 4.01 8.85
CA VAL A 170 13.05 3.89 10.25
C VAL A 170 13.44 5.28 10.75
N VAL A 171 12.67 5.79 11.69
CA VAL A 171 12.87 7.10 12.29
C VAL A 171 13.60 6.95 13.61
N CYS A 172 14.88 7.32 13.61
CA CYS A 172 15.76 7.32 14.77
C CYS A 172 15.49 8.59 15.60
N ASN A 173 14.48 8.52 16.47
CA ASN A 173 13.99 9.63 17.28
C ASN A 173 14.84 9.83 18.56
N LYS A 174 14.56 10.92 19.28
CA LYS A 174 15.20 11.34 20.54
C LYS A 174 16.68 11.72 20.40
N GLN A 175 17.08 12.30 19.27
CA GLN A 175 18.46 12.73 19.00
C GLN A 175 18.95 13.89 19.89
N ASP A 176 18.09 14.43 20.74
CA ASP A 176 18.42 15.40 21.79
C ASP A 176 19.16 14.78 22.99
N HIS A 177 19.16 13.47 23.14
CA HIS A 177 19.88 12.79 24.20
C HIS A 177 21.33 12.47 23.80
N GLU A 178 22.28 12.73 24.69
CA GLU A 178 23.73 12.50 24.46
C GLU A 178 24.07 11.04 24.08
N LEU A 179 23.32 10.07 24.61
CA LEU A 179 23.54 8.65 24.35
C LEU A 179 22.86 8.14 23.07
N SER A 180 22.16 9.02 22.33
CA SER A 180 21.42 8.65 21.13
C SER A 180 22.33 8.15 20.03
N LYS A 181 21.93 7.02 19.44
CA LYS A 181 22.64 6.42 18.31
C LYS A 181 22.23 7.10 17.01
N SER A 182 23.22 7.30 16.14
CA SER A 182 22.96 7.78 14.79
C SER A 182 22.18 6.73 13.99
N SER A 183 21.51 7.20 12.96
CA SER A 183 20.79 6.38 11.98
C SER A 183 21.68 5.30 11.36
N GLN A 184 22.95 5.60 11.07
CA GLN A 184 23.89 4.64 10.50
C GLN A 184 24.24 3.52 11.48
N VAL A 185 24.43 3.84 12.77
CA VAL A 185 24.68 2.84 13.82
C VAL A 185 23.46 1.93 14.01
N ILE A 186 22.27 2.52 14.07
CA ILE A 186 21.01 1.77 14.20
C ILE A 186 20.80 0.88 12.97
N ARG A 187 21.01 1.40 11.76
CA ARG A 187 20.91 0.65 10.49
C ARG A 187 21.83 -0.56 10.48
N ALA A 188 23.10 -0.40 10.83
CA ALA A 188 24.07 -1.49 10.86
C ALA A 188 23.76 -2.52 11.96
N SER A 189 23.26 -2.07 13.11
CA SER A 189 22.88 -2.98 14.20
C SER A 189 21.63 -3.79 13.85
N LEU A 190 20.61 -3.16 13.28
CA LEU A 190 19.38 -3.83 12.87
C LEU A 190 19.61 -4.82 11.73
N GLU A 191 20.53 -4.51 10.80
CA GLU A 191 20.93 -5.45 9.74
C GLU A 191 21.45 -6.76 10.34
N LYS A 192 22.37 -6.69 11.31
CA LYS A 192 22.91 -7.87 12.00
C LYS A 192 21.83 -8.66 12.73
N GLU A 193 20.97 -7.98 13.50
CA GLU A 193 19.89 -8.63 14.26
C GLU A 193 18.88 -9.31 13.34
N ILE A 194 18.48 -8.68 12.24
CA ILE A 194 17.58 -9.28 11.24
C ILE A 194 18.23 -10.53 10.62
N GLY A 195 19.53 -10.50 10.36
CA GLY A 195 20.25 -11.68 9.87
C GLY A 195 20.19 -12.86 10.86
N LEU A 196 20.39 -12.58 12.15
CA LEU A 196 20.25 -13.58 13.22
C LEU A 196 18.81 -14.12 13.30
N ILE A 197 17.79 -13.27 13.18
CA ILE A 197 16.37 -13.67 13.18
C ILE A 197 16.07 -14.56 11.96
N ASN A 198 16.57 -14.21 10.77
CA ASN A 198 16.42 -15.05 9.57
C ASN A 198 17.03 -16.44 9.78
N ARG A 199 18.28 -16.51 10.29
CA ARG A 199 18.95 -17.79 10.55
C ARG A 199 18.17 -18.64 11.56
N THR A 200 17.76 -18.05 12.67
CA THR A 200 17.05 -18.77 13.74
C THR A 200 15.68 -19.27 13.29
N ARG A 201 14.89 -18.43 12.61
CA ARG A 201 13.58 -18.85 12.06
C ARG A 201 13.73 -19.90 10.96
N ALA A 202 14.75 -19.80 10.09
CA ALA A 202 15.03 -20.82 9.06
C ALA A 202 15.41 -22.18 9.66
N ALA A 203 16.25 -22.19 10.71
CA ALA A 203 16.63 -23.43 11.40
C ALA A 203 15.41 -24.09 12.05
N ALA A 204 14.53 -23.31 12.69
CA ALA A 204 13.30 -23.83 13.29
C ALA A 204 12.39 -24.52 12.25
N LEU A 205 12.26 -23.95 11.04
CA LEU A 205 11.48 -24.54 9.95
C LEU A 205 11.97 -25.92 9.51
N SER A 206 13.30 -26.11 9.45
CA SER A 206 13.89 -27.39 9.02
C SER A 206 13.67 -28.53 10.01
N SER A 207 13.26 -28.21 11.25
CA SER A 207 13.11 -29.17 12.35
C SER A 207 11.68 -29.68 12.56
N THR A 208 10.68 -29.16 11.84
CA THR A 208 9.26 -29.46 12.12
C THR A 208 8.49 -29.84 10.85
N ASP A 209 8.09 -31.11 10.75
CA ASP A 209 7.11 -31.58 9.75
C ASP A 209 5.70 -31.13 10.15
N GLY A 210 5.27 -29.97 9.65
CA GLY A 210 3.84 -29.66 9.46
C GLY A 210 3.24 -28.47 10.22
N SER A 211 2.53 -27.64 9.43
CA SER A 211 1.36 -26.80 9.76
C SER A 211 1.51 -25.36 10.28
N SER A 212 2.71 -24.79 10.38
CA SER A 212 2.82 -23.32 10.39
C SER A 212 3.92 -22.88 9.43
N VAL A 213 3.53 -22.19 8.35
CA VAL A 213 4.49 -21.58 7.41
C VAL A 213 5.12 -20.39 8.13
N SER A 214 6.06 -20.63 9.05
CA SER A 214 6.89 -19.59 9.65
C SER A 214 7.79 -19.04 8.56
N ARG A 215 7.28 -18.06 7.82
CA ARG A 215 7.98 -17.42 6.70
C ARG A 215 9.16 -16.59 7.21
N THR A 216 10.32 -16.71 6.57
CA THR A 216 11.44 -15.79 6.78
C THR A 216 11.31 -14.56 5.88
N LEU A 217 11.95 -13.46 6.29
CA LEU A 217 12.00 -12.22 5.54
C LEU A 217 12.85 -12.39 4.27
N THR A 218 14.02 -13.02 4.42
CA THR A 218 14.90 -13.44 3.31
C THR A 218 15.48 -14.82 3.58
N ASN A 219 16.17 -15.38 2.59
CA ASN A 219 16.93 -16.63 2.71
C ASN A 219 18.43 -16.40 2.93
N THR A 220 18.86 -15.16 3.19
CA THR A 220 20.27 -14.78 3.33
C THR A 220 20.84 -15.06 4.72
N GLY A 221 20.00 -15.32 5.72
CA GLY A 221 20.45 -15.64 7.08
C GLY A 221 21.33 -14.53 7.65
N ASP A 222 22.46 -14.89 8.26
CA ASP A 222 23.43 -13.93 8.84
C ASP A 222 24.06 -12.97 7.80
N LYS A 223 23.95 -13.28 6.50
CA LYS A 223 24.45 -12.42 5.42
C LYS A 223 23.41 -11.40 4.96
N PHE A 224 22.34 -11.22 5.72
CA PHE A 224 21.30 -10.25 5.39
C PHE A 224 21.89 -8.85 5.19
N THR A 225 21.45 -8.20 4.13
CA THR A 225 21.70 -6.77 3.89
C THR A 225 20.39 -6.07 3.54
N TRP A 226 20.31 -4.76 3.78
CA TRP A 226 19.11 -4.00 3.40
C TRP A 226 18.77 -4.06 1.90
N SER A 227 19.76 -4.33 1.03
CA SER A 227 19.55 -4.56 -0.41
C SER A 227 18.85 -5.87 -0.75
N ASP A 228 18.76 -6.81 0.19
CA ASP A 228 18.03 -8.07 -0.02
C ASP A 228 16.50 -7.87 -0.03
N LEU A 229 16.02 -6.72 0.46
CA LEU A 229 14.61 -6.39 0.50
C LEU A 229 14.11 -5.85 -0.85
N PRO A 230 12.87 -6.18 -1.25
CA PRO A 230 12.29 -5.69 -2.50
C PRO A 230 11.92 -4.21 -2.46
N THR A 231 11.83 -3.63 -1.27
CA THR A 231 11.59 -2.20 -1.04
C THR A 231 12.75 -1.59 -0.27
N VAL A 232 13.06 -0.35 -0.62
CA VAL A 232 14.06 0.42 0.11
C VAL A 232 13.52 0.74 1.50
N VAL A 233 14.37 0.53 2.50
CA VAL A 233 14.13 0.94 3.88
C VAL A 233 15.05 2.12 4.18
N ASP A 234 14.44 3.30 4.34
CA ASP A 234 15.14 4.54 4.64
C ASP A 234 15.40 4.67 6.14
N PHE A 235 16.44 5.41 6.51
CA PHE A 235 16.76 5.70 7.90
C PHE A 235 16.98 7.20 8.03
N ILE A 236 16.25 7.83 8.94
CA ILE A 236 16.33 9.27 9.18
C ILE A 236 16.43 9.56 10.68
N GLU A 237 17.11 10.63 11.00
CA GLU A 237 17.24 11.13 12.37
C GLU A 237 16.19 12.19 12.63
N CYS A 238 15.59 12.18 13.83
CA CYS A 238 14.64 13.21 14.22
C CYS A 238 14.68 13.49 15.72
N CYS A 239 14.16 14.65 16.10
CA CYS A 239 13.82 14.94 17.48
C CYS A 239 12.42 15.54 17.55
N ALA A 240 11.54 14.85 18.29
CA ALA A 240 10.19 15.32 18.54
C ALA A 240 10.10 16.40 19.65
N VAL A 241 11.22 16.91 20.18
CA VAL A 241 11.29 18.07 21.10
C VAL A 241 11.45 19.36 20.29
N ASN A 242 10.98 20.50 20.80
CA ASN A 242 11.17 21.80 20.14
C ASN A 242 12.57 22.37 20.45
N GLY A 243 13.09 23.21 19.55
CA GLY A 243 14.35 23.94 19.79
C GLY A 243 15.63 23.12 19.57
N THR A 244 15.54 21.98 18.90
CA THR A 244 16.68 21.12 18.57
C THR A 244 17.13 21.32 17.12
N SER A 245 18.40 21.03 16.84
CA SER A 245 18.98 21.17 15.50
C SER A 245 18.45 20.15 14.48
N VAL A 246 17.93 19.02 14.96
CA VAL A 246 17.39 17.93 14.14
C VAL A 246 15.88 17.83 14.41
N GLY A 247 15.07 18.45 13.56
CA GLY A 247 13.61 18.49 13.72
C GLY A 247 12.89 17.31 13.05
N LEU A 248 11.74 17.59 12.41
CA LEU A 248 10.92 16.60 11.69
C LEU A 248 10.98 16.80 10.17
N GLU A 249 11.86 17.65 9.67
CA GLU A 249 11.89 18.11 8.27
C GLU A 249 12.13 16.93 7.31
N ALA A 250 13.08 16.04 7.64
CA ALA A 250 13.34 14.85 6.87
C ALA A 250 12.12 13.91 6.81
N LEU A 251 11.41 13.74 7.92
CA LEU A 251 10.21 12.91 7.98
C LEU A 251 9.05 13.54 7.18
N ARG A 252 8.85 14.86 7.30
CA ARG A 252 7.85 15.59 6.51
C ARG A 252 8.15 15.45 5.01
N SER A 253 9.41 15.63 4.62
CA SER A 253 9.84 15.45 3.23
C SER A 253 9.66 14.02 2.73
N TRP A 254 9.80 13.00 3.58
CA TRP A 254 9.53 11.61 3.22
C TRP A 254 8.04 11.33 3.04
N ILE A 255 7.19 11.87 3.92
CA ILE A 255 5.71 11.74 3.81
C ILE A 255 5.17 12.44 2.56
N GLU A 256 5.85 13.49 2.10
CA GLU A 256 5.51 14.29 0.93
C GLU A 256 5.87 13.67 -0.44
N GLN A 257 6.63 12.57 -0.46
CA GLN A 257 7.00 11.83 -1.68
C GLN A 257 5.85 10.95 -2.16
#